data_AF-A0A1G9UJB3-F1
#
_entry.id   AF-A0A1G9UJB3-F1
#
_cell.length_a   1.000
_cell.length_b   1.000
_cell.length_c   1.000
_cell.angle_alpha   90.00
_cell.angle_beta   90.00
_cell.angle_gamma   90.00
#
_symmetry.space_group_name_H-M   'P 1'
#
loop_
_entity.id
_entity.type
_entity.pdbx_description
1 polymer ?
#
loop_
_entity_poly.entity_id
_entity_poly.type
_entity_poly.pdbx_seq_one_letter_code
_entity_poly.pdbx_strand_id
1 'polypeptide(L)'
;MINEEWKEAYGQYDIPNEIHLLHQLENELMNEGLSLSQIAFQPINLFDPYSITPPDLIPFASTGGNGIHFGFLTDFHSVSNLREAPIVCVSPTNDPPLRYMARNIREFLNLVYSVPYAEMLETMWNYNDEKQVIGLVKEFKKYTSCDLEENRKYILTRFQQVFGTKKLEVVSYFHEVKKDRAESIHMTTLDGLGVVCSKPSIQSNQHFNFPPNRNYDEAELVKMQSFLGQSNELEKLAFVRDANYWYIVTSGYHEAVWELILELLKSLKLKDEVERVSERC
;
A
#
# COMPACT_ATOMS: atom_id res chain seq x y z
N MET A 1 -15.44 -19.61 -8.57
CA MET A 1 -14.32 -19.67 -9.52
C MET A 1 -13.34 -18.60 -9.09
N ILE A 2 -12.13 -18.96 -8.68
CA ILE A 2 -11.06 -17.98 -8.52
C ILE A 2 -10.77 -17.50 -9.95
N ASN A 3 -10.99 -16.22 -10.21
CA ASN A 3 -10.73 -15.61 -11.51
C ASN A 3 -9.22 -15.70 -11.79
N GLU A 4 -8.79 -16.06 -13.00
CA GLU A 4 -7.35 -16.12 -13.36
C GLU A 4 -6.66 -14.78 -13.04
N GLU A 5 -7.39 -13.67 -13.19
CA GLU A 5 -6.95 -12.31 -12.84
C GLU A 5 -6.59 -12.14 -11.35
N TRP A 6 -7.28 -12.85 -10.44
CA TRP A 6 -6.94 -12.81 -9.01
C TRP A 6 -5.66 -13.58 -8.70
N LYS A 7 -5.42 -14.66 -9.45
CA LYS A 7 -4.19 -15.43 -9.28
C LYS A 7 -2.97 -14.64 -9.77
N GLU A 8 -3.14 -13.85 -10.83
CA GLU A 8 -2.13 -12.91 -11.32
C GLU A 8 -1.84 -11.82 -10.27
N ALA A 9 -2.87 -11.15 -9.76
CA ALA A 9 -2.72 -10.07 -8.77
C ALA A 9 -2.03 -10.51 -7.47
N TYR A 10 -2.42 -11.66 -6.94
CA TYR A 10 -1.95 -12.15 -5.64
C TYR A 10 -0.72 -13.07 -5.74
N GLY A 11 -0.31 -13.47 -6.94
CA GLY A 11 0.88 -14.30 -7.18
C GLY A 11 0.83 -15.61 -6.40
N GLN A 12 1.87 -15.88 -5.61
CA GLN A 12 1.95 -17.12 -4.82
C GLN A 12 1.12 -17.14 -3.53
N TYR A 13 0.46 -16.03 -3.17
CA TYR A 13 -0.24 -15.92 -1.90
C TYR A 13 -1.65 -16.51 -1.95
N ASP A 14 -2.03 -17.18 -0.86
CA ASP A 14 -3.43 -17.47 -0.59
C ASP A 14 -4.20 -16.17 -0.38
N ILE A 15 -5.33 -16.03 -1.09
CA ILE A 15 -6.17 -14.84 -1.02
C ILE A 15 -6.95 -14.86 0.30
N PRO A 16 -6.84 -13.82 1.14
CA PRO A 16 -7.57 -13.77 2.41
C PRO A 16 -9.08 -13.89 2.22
N ASN A 17 -9.75 -14.60 3.13
CA ASN A 17 -11.21 -14.69 3.13
C ASN A 17 -11.86 -13.30 3.25
N GLU A 18 -11.20 -12.36 3.90
CA GLU A 18 -11.60 -10.96 4.00
C GLU A 18 -11.73 -10.29 2.61
N ILE A 19 -10.89 -10.66 1.64
CA ILE A 19 -11.01 -10.17 0.25
C ILE A 19 -12.22 -10.80 -0.44
N HIS A 20 -12.41 -12.13 -0.32
CA HIS A 20 -13.59 -12.79 -0.87
C HIS A 20 -14.90 -12.17 -0.33
N LEU A 21 -14.97 -11.92 0.98
CA LEU A 21 -16.10 -11.26 1.62
C LEU A 21 -16.28 -9.81 1.14
N LEU A 22 -15.20 -9.08 0.86
CA LEU A 22 -15.27 -7.72 0.34
C LEU A 22 -15.93 -7.67 -1.03
N HIS A 23 -15.51 -8.53 -1.96
CA HIS A 23 -16.14 -8.62 -3.27
C HIS A 23 -17.57 -9.16 -3.19
N GLN A 24 -17.85 -10.11 -2.29
CA GLN A 24 -19.22 -10.56 -2.07
C GLN A 24 -20.12 -9.42 -1.57
N LEU A 25 -19.67 -8.65 -0.59
CA LEU A 25 -20.41 -7.51 -0.06
C LEU A 25 -20.64 -6.43 -1.12
N GLU A 26 -19.64 -6.13 -1.97
CA GLU A 26 -19.83 -5.19 -3.09
C GLU A 26 -20.93 -5.67 -4.03
N ASN A 27 -20.89 -6.94 -4.45
CA ASN A 27 -21.92 -7.50 -5.34
C ASN A 27 -23.32 -7.49 -4.71
N GLU A 28 -23.43 -7.80 -3.42
CA GLU A 28 -24.70 -7.70 -2.68
C GLU A 28 -25.24 -6.27 -2.66
N LEU A 29 -24.39 -5.29 -2.36
CA LEU A 29 -24.77 -3.87 -2.35
C LEU A 29 -25.15 -3.36 -3.75
N MET A 30 -24.42 -3.77 -4.79
CA MET A 30 -24.75 -3.40 -6.18
C MET A 30 -26.14 -3.87 -6.60
N ASN A 31 -26.56 -5.06 -6.17
CA ASN A 31 -27.92 -5.56 -6.41
C ASN A 31 -29.00 -4.73 -5.70
N GLU A 32 -28.62 -3.98 -4.67
CA GLU A 32 -29.49 -3.07 -3.92
C GLU A 32 -29.39 -1.62 -4.43
N GLY A 33 -28.62 -1.36 -5.50
CA GLY A 33 -28.38 -0.02 -6.04
C GLY A 33 -27.39 0.82 -5.22
N LEU A 34 -26.55 0.15 -4.42
CA LEU A 34 -25.51 0.74 -3.57
C LEU A 34 -24.11 0.24 -3.96
N SER A 35 -23.06 0.85 -3.42
CA SER A 35 -21.67 0.40 -3.64
C SER A 35 -20.78 0.84 -2.49
N LEU A 36 -19.73 0.07 -2.18
CA LEU A 36 -18.69 0.45 -1.24
C LEU A 36 -17.88 1.67 -1.72
N SER A 37 -17.95 2.04 -3.00
CA SER A 37 -17.45 3.33 -3.49
C SER A 37 -18.09 4.53 -2.78
N GLN A 38 -19.34 4.39 -2.28
CA GLN A 38 -20.02 5.44 -1.50
C GLN A 38 -19.42 5.64 -0.10
N ILE A 39 -18.52 4.76 0.35
CA ILE A 39 -17.67 4.93 1.53
C ILE A 39 -16.18 5.01 1.15
N ALA A 40 -15.88 5.28 -0.13
CA ALA A 40 -14.54 5.35 -0.69
C ALA A 40 -13.69 4.09 -0.40
N PHE A 41 -14.29 2.90 -0.48
CA PHE A 41 -13.61 1.62 -0.20
C PHE A 41 -14.08 0.49 -1.13
N GLN A 42 -13.89 0.67 -2.44
CA GLN A 42 -14.30 -0.32 -3.42
C GLN A 42 -13.20 -1.38 -3.64
N PRO A 43 -13.54 -2.67 -3.76
CA PRO A 43 -12.56 -3.70 -4.11
C PRO A 43 -11.96 -3.47 -5.50
N ILE A 44 -10.69 -3.83 -5.67
CA ILE A 44 -10.00 -3.78 -6.98
C ILE A 44 -10.26 -5.10 -7.71
N ASN A 45 -10.80 -5.02 -8.93
CA ASN A 45 -11.10 -6.20 -9.75
C ASN A 45 -10.01 -6.54 -10.77
N LEU A 46 -9.20 -5.54 -11.17
CA LEU A 46 -8.14 -5.67 -12.16
C LEU A 46 -6.84 -5.17 -11.57
N PHE A 47 -5.77 -5.93 -11.74
CA PHE A 47 -4.44 -5.54 -11.29
C PHE A 47 -3.83 -4.56 -12.29
N ASP A 48 -3.98 -3.27 -11.99
CA ASP A 48 -3.36 -2.16 -12.74
C ASP A 48 -2.85 -1.12 -11.74
N PRO A 49 -1.80 -1.44 -10.96
CA PRO A 49 -1.27 -0.52 -9.97
C PRO A 49 -0.62 0.68 -10.66
N TYR A 50 -0.86 1.87 -10.12
CA TYR A 50 -0.07 3.04 -10.48
C TYR A 50 1.41 2.74 -10.30
N SER A 51 2.27 3.34 -11.13
CA SER A 51 3.72 3.13 -11.05
C SER A 51 4.30 3.40 -9.66
N ILE A 52 3.62 4.19 -8.80
CA ILE A 52 4.08 4.61 -7.46
C ILE A 52 3.89 3.53 -6.42
N THR A 53 3.05 2.56 -6.72
CA THR A 53 2.84 1.38 -5.90
C THR A 53 4.16 0.61 -5.80
N PRO A 54 4.71 0.36 -4.60
CA PRO A 54 5.91 -0.45 -4.45
C PRO A 54 5.74 -1.83 -5.09
N PRO A 55 6.82 -2.47 -5.57
CA PRO A 55 6.74 -3.77 -6.22
C PRO A 55 6.30 -4.89 -5.28
N ASP A 56 6.56 -4.73 -3.97
CA ASP A 56 6.20 -5.67 -2.92
C ASP A 56 4.84 -5.35 -2.27
N LEU A 57 4.03 -4.50 -2.92
CA LEU A 57 2.67 -4.19 -2.51
C LEU A 57 1.65 -4.86 -3.43
N ILE A 58 0.64 -5.50 -2.84
CA ILE A 58 -0.51 -6.10 -3.56
C ILE A 58 -1.75 -5.25 -3.28
N PRO A 59 -2.21 -4.39 -4.21
CA PRO A 59 -3.45 -3.63 -4.05
C PRO A 59 -4.67 -4.55 -3.95
N PHE A 60 -5.64 -4.18 -3.10
CA PHE A 60 -6.89 -4.92 -2.97
C PHE A 60 -8.14 -4.03 -2.92
N ALA A 61 -7.98 -2.74 -2.63
CA ALA A 61 -9.10 -1.80 -2.60
C ALA A 61 -8.64 -0.40 -3.03
N SER A 62 -9.54 0.35 -3.67
CA SER A 62 -9.32 1.74 -4.07
C SER A 62 -10.38 2.65 -3.44
N THR A 63 -10.08 3.95 -3.40
CA THR A 63 -11.06 4.95 -2.95
C THR A 63 -11.97 5.43 -4.09
N GLY A 64 -11.62 5.15 -5.34
CA GLY A 64 -12.29 5.66 -6.53
C GLY A 64 -11.90 7.10 -6.92
N GLY A 65 -11.05 7.77 -6.13
CA GLY A 65 -10.59 9.14 -6.38
C GLY A 65 -9.07 9.29 -6.29
N ASN A 66 -8.49 10.15 -7.14
CA ASN A 66 -7.07 10.53 -7.14
C ASN A 66 -6.06 9.38 -7.20
N GLY A 67 -6.49 8.20 -7.65
CA GLY A 67 -5.66 6.99 -7.68
C GLY A 67 -5.30 6.43 -6.30
N ILE A 68 -5.97 6.87 -5.22
CA ILE A 68 -5.68 6.40 -3.87
C ILE A 68 -6.14 4.95 -3.72
N HIS A 69 -5.26 4.10 -3.19
CA HIS A 69 -5.55 2.68 -2.99
C HIS A 69 -4.82 2.10 -1.79
N PHE A 70 -5.31 0.94 -1.35
CA PHE A 70 -4.79 0.18 -0.22
C PHE A 70 -4.25 -1.16 -0.70
N GLY A 71 -3.12 -1.58 -0.14
CA GLY A 71 -2.48 -2.83 -0.50
C GLY A 71 -1.82 -3.54 0.67
N PHE A 72 -1.61 -4.84 0.50
CA PHE A 72 -0.84 -5.68 1.40
C PHE A 72 0.65 -5.46 1.15
N LEU A 73 1.39 -5.11 2.19
CA LEU A 73 2.84 -5.03 2.16
C LEU A 73 3.42 -6.40 2.46
N THR A 74 4.04 -7.00 1.45
CA THR A 74 4.62 -8.35 1.58
C THR A 74 6.01 -8.34 2.21
N ASP A 75 6.65 -7.17 2.26
CA ASP A 75 8.06 -7.00 2.67
C ASP A 75 8.96 -8.00 1.93
N PHE A 76 8.78 -8.09 0.60
CA PHE A 76 9.50 -9.01 -0.28
C PHE A 76 9.44 -10.47 0.17
N HIS A 77 8.22 -10.97 0.40
CA HIS A 77 7.92 -12.32 0.93
C HIS A 77 8.42 -12.60 2.34
N SER A 78 8.84 -11.58 3.09
CA SER A 78 9.08 -11.73 4.54
C SER A 78 7.79 -12.09 5.30
N VAL A 79 6.63 -11.67 4.77
CA VAL A 79 5.32 -12.14 5.23
C VAL A 79 4.87 -13.32 4.39
N SER A 80 4.54 -14.45 5.03
CA SER A 80 4.06 -15.65 4.34
C SER A 80 2.54 -15.75 4.19
N ASN A 81 1.80 -14.92 4.93
CA ASN A 81 0.34 -14.94 4.97
C ASN A 81 -0.21 -13.51 4.91
N LEU A 82 -0.95 -13.19 3.85
CA LEU A 82 -1.52 -11.85 3.64
C LEU A 82 -2.51 -11.42 4.73
N ARG A 83 -3.08 -12.37 5.48
CA ARG A 83 -3.91 -12.03 6.64
C ARG A 83 -3.14 -11.30 7.73
N GLU A 84 -1.82 -11.50 7.80
CA GLU A 84 -0.91 -10.86 8.75
C GLU A 84 -0.05 -9.78 8.09
N ALA A 85 -0.20 -9.54 6.78
CA ALA A 85 0.57 -8.53 6.06
C ALA A 85 0.10 -7.12 6.44
N PRO A 86 1.02 -6.19 6.70
CA PRO A 86 0.67 -4.80 6.92
C PRO A 86 -0.10 -4.20 5.76
N ILE A 87 -0.94 -3.21 6.06
CA ILE A 87 -1.69 -2.47 5.04
C ILE A 87 -1.05 -1.11 4.83
N VAL A 88 -0.80 -0.77 3.57
CA VAL A 88 -0.27 0.53 3.16
C VAL A 88 -1.31 1.23 2.31
N CYS A 89 -1.45 2.54 2.52
CA CYS A 89 -2.16 3.44 1.63
C CYS A 89 -1.16 4.10 0.68
N VAL A 90 -1.51 4.10 -0.60
CA VAL A 90 -0.81 4.78 -1.67
C VAL A 90 -1.66 5.95 -2.13
N SER A 91 -1.11 7.16 -2.08
CA SER A 91 -1.73 8.41 -2.52
C SER A 91 -0.82 9.10 -3.55
N PRO A 92 -1.00 8.82 -4.86
CA PRO A 92 -0.08 9.27 -5.90
C PRO A 92 0.10 10.79 -5.99
N THR A 93 -0.87 11.58 -5.53
CA THR A 93 -0.85 13.05 -5.59
C THR A 93 -0.15 13.71 -4.40
N ASN A 94 0.23 12.94 -3.37
CA ASN A 94 0.78 13.47 -2.13
C ASN A 94 2.26 13.10 -1.98
N ASP A 95 3.01 13.91 -1.24
CA ASP A 95 4.42 13.66 -0.91
C ASP A 95 4.60 13.72 0.63
N PRO A 96 5.02 12.63 1.30
CA PRO A 96 5.25 11.30 0.74
C PRO A 96 3.95 10.61 0.26
N PRO A 97 4.01 9.78 -0.78
CA PRO A 97 2.84 9.12 -1.36
C PRO A 97 2.41 7.89 -0.57
N LEU A 98 3.28 7.31 0.26
CA LEU A 98 3.00 6.07 0.98
C LEU A 98 2.76 6.31 2.48
N ARG A 99 1.83 5.54 3.05
CA ARG A 99 1.46 5.61 4.46
C ARG A 99 1.23 4.21 5.01
N TYR A 100 1.99 3.83 6.03
CA TYR A 100 1.76 2.60 6.79
C TYR A 100 0.48 2.75 7.63
N MET A 101 -0.57 2.00 7.28
CA MET A 101 -1.92 2.20 7.82
C MET A 101 -2.26 1.24 8.96
N ALA A 102 -1.94 -0.04 8.83
CA ALA A 102 -2.33 -1.06 9.80
C ALA A 102 -1.37 -2.25 9.80
N ARG A 103 -1.39 -3.03 10.89
CA ARG A 103 -0.59 -4.26 11.02
C ARG A 103 -1.13 -5.44 10.19
N ASN A 104 -2.42 -5.44 9.90
CA ASN A 104 -3.09 -6.52 9.15
C ASN A 104 -4.44 -6.04 8.60
N ILE A 105 -5.03 -6.85 7.71
CA ILE A 105 -6.33 -6.55 7.09
C ILE A 105 -7.46 -6.40 8.11
N ARG A 106 -7.46 -7.19 9.19
CA ARG A 106 -8.54 -7.13 10.19
C ARG A 106 -8.56 -5.80 10.93
N GLU A 107 -7.39 -5.33 11.35
CA GLU A 107 -7.26 -4.02 11.99
C GLU A 107 -7.53 -2.88 11.01
N PHE A 108 -7.13 -3.03 9.74
CA PHE A 108 -7.47 -2.05 8.71
C PHE A 108 -8.98 -1.94 8.47
N LEU A 109 -9.72 -3.05 8.43
CA LEU A 109 -11.19 -3.02 8.31
C LEU A 109 -11.84 -2.33 9.51
N ASN A 110 -11.25 -2.42 10.71
CA ASN A 110 -11.70 -1.63 11.86
C ASN A 110 -11.47 -0.12 11.64
N LEU A 111 -10.33 0.28 11.04
CA LEU A 111 -10.09 1.67 10.66
C LEU A 111 -11.12 2.18 9.65
N VAL A 112 -11.37 1.42 8.58
CA VAL A 112 -12.39 1.76 7.56
C VAL A 112 -13.76 1.97 8.22
N TYR A 113 -14.16 1.08 9.13
CA TYR A 113 -15.43 1.21 9.86
C TYR A 113 -15.46 2.40 10.85
N SER A 114 -14.31 2.90 11.27
CA SER A 114 -14.18 4.00 12.23
C SER A 114 -14.39 5.38 11.60
N VAL A 115 -14.30 5.47 10.27
CA VAL A 115 -14.42 6.72 9.51
C VAL A 115 -15.61 6.68 8.55
N PRO A 116 -16.14 7.85 8.14
CA PRO A 116 -17.21 7.89 7.15
C PRO A 116 -16.76 7.45 5.74
N TYR A 117 -15.54 7.80 5.35
CA TYR A 117 -14.96 7.45 4.06
C TYR A 117 -13.53 6.96 4.27
N ALA A 118 -13.15 5.83 3.67
CA ALA A 118 -11.81 5.27 3.88
C ALA A 118 -10.69 6.18 3.36
N GLU A 119 -10.96 6.99 2.32
CA GLU A 119 -10.01 8.00 1.84
C GLU A 119 -9.56 8.99 2.92
N MET A 120 -10.40 9.26 3.93
CA MET A 120 -10.04 10.19 5.01
C MET A 120 -8.87 9.68 5.85
N LEU A 121 -8.64 8.36 5.89
CA LEU A 121 -7.51 7.77 6.60
C LEU A 121 -6.18 8.31 6.08
N GLU A 122 -6.08 8.60 4.79
CA GLU A 122 -4.90 9.23 4.17
C GLU A 122 -4.56 10.57 4.83
N THR A 123 -5.57 11.43 5.01
CA THR A 123 -5.40 12.75 5.64
C THR A 123 -5.15 12.61 7.13
N MET A 124 -5.93 11.76 7.80
CA MET A 124 -5.87 11.54 9.25
C MET A 124 -4.55 10.93 9.70
N TRP A 125 -3.82 10.25 8.81
CA TRP A 125 -2.50 9.70 9.10
C TRP A 125 -1.51 10.75 9.62
N ASN A 126 -1.66 12.03 9.25
CA ASN A 126 -0.80 13.14 9.70
C ASN A 126 -1.34 13.87 10.95
N TYR A 127 -2.44 13.43 11.54
CA TYR A 127 -3.02 14.09 12.71
C TYR A 127 -2.34 13.65 14.00
N ASN A 128 -2.34 14.55 14.99
CA ASN A 128 -1.77 14.29 16.33
C ASN A 128 -2.84 14.26 17.43
N ASP A 129 -4.07 14.70 17.12
CA ASP A 129 -5.20 14.75 18.07
C ASP A 129 -6.51 14.29 17.39
N GLU A 130 -7.28 13.44 18.07
CA GLU A 130 -8.62 12.99 17.66
C GLU A 130 -9.61 14.13 17.43
N LYS A 131 -9.40 15.30 18.05
CA LYS A 131 -10.22 16.49 17.75
C LYS A 131 -10.10 16.92 16.29
N GLN A 132 -8.96 16.68 15.64
CA GLN A 132 -8.78 16.97 14.21
C GLN A 132 -9.64 16.03 13.35
N VAL A 133 -9.72 14.75 13.72
CA VAL A 133 -10.62 13.76 13.11
C VAL A 133 -12.08 14.22 13.21
N ILE A 134 -12.51 14.63 14.42
CA ILE A 134 -13.87 15.12 14.65
C ILE A 134 -14.15 16.38 13.80
N GLY A 135 -13.17 17.29 13.69
CA GLY A 135 -13.26 18.49 12.86
C GLY A 135 -13.47 18.16 11.38
N LEU A 136 -12.61 17.30 10.82
CA LEU A 136 -12.68 16.85 9.43
C LEU A 136 -14.03 16.18 9.11
N VAL A 137 -14.48 15.26 9.97
CA VAL A 137 -15.77 14.57 9.80
C VAL A 137 -16.93 15.56 9.85
N LYS A 138 -16.89 16.56 10.75
CA LYS A 138 -17.92 17.59 10.82
C LYS A 138 -17.95 18.47 9.58
N GLU A 139 -16.80 18.80 9.01
CA GLU A 139 -16.69 19.59 7.80
C GLU A 139 -17.29 18.87 6.60
N PHE A 140 -16.92 17.61 6.38
CA PHE A 140 -17.48 16.80 5.30
C PHE A 140 -19.00 16.63 5.40
N LYS A 141 -19.52 16.44 6.62
CA LYS A 141 -20.96 16.33 6.87
C LYS A 141 -21.76 17.56 6.45
N LYS A 142 -21.15 18.76 6.39
CA LYS A 142 -21.86 19.97 5.92
C LYS A 142 -22.25 19.90 4.45
N TYR A 143 -21.52 19.12 3.66
CA TYR A 143 -21.71 18.99 2.21
C TYR A 143 -22.32 17.64 1.81
N THR A 144 -22.63 16.78 2.79
CA THR A 144 -23.23 15.46 2.53
C THR A 144 -24.76 15.57 2.59
N SER A 145 -25.46 15.10 1.55
CA SER A 145 -26.92 15.06 1.54
C SER A 145 -27.48 13.99 2.50
N CYS A 146 -28.75 14.13 2.90
CA CYS A 146 -29.41 13.14 3.77
C CYS A 146 -29.41 11.73 3.16
N ASP A 147 -29.70 11.61 1.86
CA ASP A 147 -29.73 10.31 1.17
C ASP A 147 -28.35 9.63 1.18
N LEU A 148 -27.27 10.40 0.99
CA LEU A 148 -25.91 9.88 1.07
C LEU A 148 -25.54 9.44 2.49
N GLU A 149 -25.99 10.18 3.50
CA GLU A 149 -25.82 9.81 4.91
C GLU A 149 -26.53 8.50 5.27
N GLU A 150 -27.76 8.30 4.78
CA GLU A 150 -28.55 7.09 5.03
C GLU A 150 -27.94 5.87 4.33
N ASN A 151 -27.61 6.00 3.05
CA ASN A 151 -26.92 4.96 2.28
C ASN A 151 -25.61 4.56 2.97
N ARG A 152 -24.80 5.53 3.39
CA ARG A 152 -23.55 5.27 4.10
C ARG A 152 -23.76 4.52 5.41
N LYS A 153 -24.75 4.92 6.22
CA LYS A 153 -25.05 4.23 7.49
C LYS A 153 -25.45 2.78 7.23
N TYR A 154 -26.26 2.55 6.19
CA TYR A 154 -26.66 1.21 5.80
C TYR A 154 -25.45 0.37 5.35
N ILE A 155 -24.61 0.91 4.46
CA ILE A 155 -23.38 0.26 3.99
C ILE A 155 -22.47 -0.10 5.17
N LEU A 156 -22.19 0.85 6.07
CA LEU A 156 -21.35 0.60 7.26
C LEU A 156 -21.96 -0.44 8.20
N THR A 157 -23.29 -0.51 8.29
CA THR A 157 -23.99 -1.54 9.07
C THR A 157 -23.77 -2.92 8.45
N ARG A 158 -23.95 -3.07 7.13
CA ARG A 158 -23.66 -4.31 6.40
C ARG A 158 -22.19 -4.70 6.52
N PHE A 159 -21.29 -3.73 6.36
CA PHE A 159 -19.86 -3.92 6.54
C PHE A 159 -19.52 -4.47 7.92
N GLN A 160 -20.09 -3.92 8.99
CA GLN A 160 -19.91 -4.43 10.34
C GLN A 160 -20.45 -5.85 10.53
N GLN A 161 -21.60 -6.18 9.93
CA GLN A 161 -22.19 -7.52 10.01
C GLN A 161 -21.31 -8.58 9.33
N VAL A 162 -20.72 -8.24 8.19
CA VAL A 162 -19.84 -9.15 7.42
C VAL A 162 -18.49 -9.34 8.11
N PHE A 163 -17.86 -8.25 8.56
CA PHE A 163 -16.47 -8.29 9.05
C PHE A 163 -16.33 -8.31 10.58
N GLY A 164 -17.43 -8.12 11.33
CA GLY A 164 -17.40 -8.07 12.79
C GLY A 164 -16.56 -6.92 13.34
N THR A 165 -16.54 -5.78 12.64
CA THR A 165 -15.64 -4.66 12.93
C THR A 165 -16.02 -3.90 14.20
N LYS A 166 -15.01 -3.24 14.78
CA LYS A 166 -15.11 -2.40 15.96
C LYS A 166 -14.53 -1.03 15.67
N LYS A 167 -15.08 0.00 16.30
CA LYS A 167 -14.51 1.35 16.19
C LYS A 167 -13.19 1.46 16.94
N LEU A 168 -12.28 2.24 16.36
CA LEU A 168 -10.98 2.59 16.90
C LEU A 168 -10.90 4.12 17.07
N GLU A 169 -10.05 4.55 17.99
CA GLU A 169 -9.48 5.90 17.98
C GLU A 169 -8.37 5.92 16.93
N VAL A 170 -8.64 6.57 15.79
CA VAL A 170 -7.83 6.50 14.57
C VAL A 170 -6.43 7.05 14.78
N VAL A 171 -6.30 8.21 15.44
CA VAL A 171 -5.02 8.87 15.70
C VAL A 171 -4.20 8.06 16.71
N SER A 172 -4.83 7.62 17.80
CA SER A 172 -4.18 6.75 18.80
C SER A 172 -3.63 5.49 18.15
N TYR A 173 -4.45 4.82 17.32
CA TYR A 173 -4.04 3.64 16.57
C TYR A 173 -2.88 3.94 15.60
N PHE A 174 -2.93 5.05 14.87
CA PHE A 174 -1.85 5.43 13.95
C PHE A 174 -0.52 5.69 14.66
N HIS A 175 -0.53 6.29 15.85
CA HIS A 175 0.70 6.44 16.64
C HIS A 175 1.31 5.09 17.03
N GLU A 176 0.48 4.13 17.45
CA GLU A 176 0.94 2.79 17.81
C GLU A 176 1.54 2.06 16.61
N VAL A 177 0.84 1.96 15.48
CA VAL A 177 1.34 1.19 14.33
C VAL A 177 2.57 1.81 13.68
N LYS A 178 2.70 3.14 13.69
CA LYS A 178 3.91 3.83 13.22
C LYS A 178 5.11 3.50 14.09
N LYS A 179 4.91 3.50 15.41
CA LYS A 179 5.94 3.14 16.38
C LYS A 179 6.36 1.67 16.19
N ASP A 180 5.40 0.76 16.17
CA ASP A 180 5.66 -0.67 15.98
C ASP A 180 6.43 -0.92 14.67
N ARG A 181 6.03 -0.25 13.58
CA ARG A 181 6.74 -0.37 12.31
C ARG A 181 8.17 0.14 12.41
N ALA A 182 8.39 1.32 12.99
CA ALA A 182 9.72 1.90 13.16
C ALA A 182 10.66 1.03 14.01
N GLU A 183 10.12 0.26 14.96
CA GLU A 183 10.88 -0.69 15.78
C GLU A 183 11.19 -2.01 15.03
N SER A 184 10.41 -2.36 14.01
CA SER A 184 10.55 -3.60 13.23
C SER A 184 11.47 -3.49 12.01
N ILE A 185 11.66 -2.28 11.48
CA ILE A 185 12.46 -2.05 10.27
C ILE A 185 13.95 -2.28 10.55
N HIS A 186 14.61 -2.99 9.65
CA HIS A 186 16.05 -3.24 9.72
C HIS A 186 16.84 -2.23 8.88
N MET A 187 16.20 -1.66 7.85
CA MET A 187 16.77 -0.60 7.01
C MET A 187 15.68 0.39 6.62
N THR A 188 15.97 1.68 6.74
CA THR A 188 15.04 2.75 6.30
C THR A 188 14.99 2.85 4.78
N THR A 189 13.93 3.44 4.23
CA THR A 189 13.81 3.72 2.79
C THR A 189 13.23 5.13 2.59
N LEU A 190 13.50 5.75 1.44
CA LEU A 190 13.05 7.09 1.08
C LEU A 190 11.52 7.22 1.06
N ASP A 191 10.83 6.12 0.77
CA ASP A 191 9.37 6.04 0.76
C ASP A 191 8.74 5.91 2.17
N GLY A 192 9.57 5.82 3.21
CA GLY A 192 9.16 5.77 4.61
C GLY A 192 8.65 4.41 5.12
N LEU A 193 8.61 3.38 4.27
CA LEU A 193 8.09 2.06 4.68
C LEU A 193 9.15 1.18 5.36
N GLY A 194 10.42 1.31 4.97
CA GLY A 194 11.58 0.54 5.45
C GLY A 194 11.51 -0.95 5.12
N VAL A 195 12.65 -1.62 5.07
CA VAL A 195 12.73 -3.06 4.80
C VAL A 195 12.81 -3.84 6.11
N VAL A 196 12.00 -4.89 6.23
CA VAL A 196 12.05 -5.88 7.31
C VAL A 196 12.79 -7.11 6.81
N CYS A 197 13.60 -7.73 7.65
CA CYS A 197 14.28 -8.98 7.32
C CYS A 197 13.95 -10.05 8.36
N SER A 198 13.63 -11.26 7.91
CA SER A 198 13.41 -12.41 8.80
C SER A 198 14.71 -12.92 9.45
N LYS A 199 15.87 -12.50 8.92
CA LYS A 199 17.21 -12.90 9.39
C LYS A 199 18.01 -11.66 9.84
N PRO A 200 17.92 -11.27 11.13
CA PRO A 200 18.53 -10.05 11.65
C PRO A 200 20.07 -10.05 11.69
N SER A 201 20.72 -11.13 11.23
CA SER A 201 22.19 -11.27 11.26
C SER A 201 22.94 -10.44 10.21
N ILE A 202 22.23 -9.85 9.25
CA ILE A 202 22.82 -8.98 8.22
C ILE A 202 22.67 -7.54 8.71
N GLN A 203 23.69 -7.02 9.40
CA GLN A 203 23.79 -5.60 9.66
C GLN A 203 24.46 -4.93 8.47
N SER A 204 23.75 -4.02 7.81
CA SER A 204 24.38 -2.98 7.01
C SER A 204 23.49 -1.76 6.87
N ASN A 205 24.13 -0.60 6.78
CA ASN A 205 23.49 0.71 6.80
C ASN A 205 23.90 1.57 5.58
N GLN A 206 24.33 0.95 4.49
CA GLN A 206 24.74 1.71 3.30
C GLN A 206 23.55 1.94 2.39
N HIS A 207 23.16 3.20 2.24
CA HIS A 207 22.20 3.63 1.23
C HIS A 207 22.92 4.02 -0.05
N PHE A 208 22.30 3.70 -1.19
CA PHE A 208 22.68 4.34 -2.44
C PHE A 208 22.24 5.80 -2.41
N ASN A 209 23.17 6.72 -2.69
CA ASN A 209 22.88 8.15 -2.71
C ASN A 209 22.45 8.56 -4.10
N PHE A 210 21.13 8.62 -4.33
CA PHE A 210 20.58 9.05 -5.60
C PHE A 210 20.91 10.53 -5.89
N PRO A 211 21.23 10.88 -7.14
CA PRO A 211 21.63 12.23 -7.48
C PRO A 211 20.42 13.18 -7.40
N PRO A 212 20.54 14.39 -6.79
CA PRO A 212 19.41 15.30 -6.59
C PRO A 212 18.72 15.76 -7.87
N ASN A 213 19.47 15.84 -8.97
CA ASN A 213 18.96 16.18 -10.30
C ASN A 213 18.32 14.99 -11.02
N ARG A 214 18.27 13.82 -10.38
CA ARG A 214 17.78 12.55 -10.94
C ARG A 214 18.45 12.18 -12.25
N ASN A 215 19.72 12.53 -12.42
CA ASN A 215 20.50 12.05 -13.55
C ASN A 215 20.56 10.51 -13.52
N TYR A 216 20.62 9.91 -14.71
CA TYR A 216 20.61 8.46 -14.94
C TYR A 216 21.49 8.10 -16.14
N ASP A 217 22.50 8.92 -16.43
CA ASP A 217 23.47 8.62 -17.47
C ASP A 217 24.23 7.29 -17.20
N GLU A 218 25.00 6.86 -18.18
CA GLU A 218 25.80 5.63 -18.10
C GLU A 218 26.71 5.61 -16.86
N ALA A 219 27.27 6.76 -16.48
CA ALA A 219 28.12 6.86 -15.30
C ALA A 219 27.33 6.60 -14.00
N GLU A 220 26.08 7.06 -13.93
CA GLU A 220 25.21 6.78 -12.78
C GLU A 220 24.77 5.32 -12.73
N LEU A 221 24.41 4.73 -13.89
CA LEU A 221 24.09 3.29 -13.96
C LEU A 221 25.26 2.42 -13.49
N VAL A 222 26.50 2.76 -13.90
CA VAL A 222 27.71 2.07 -13.42
C VAL A 222 27.87 2.18 -11.90
N LYS A 223 27.54 3.33 -11.30
CA LYS A 223 27.57 3.47 -9.83
C LYS A 223 26.51 2.60 -9.16
N MET A 224 25.29 2.58 -9.68
CA MET A 224 24.22 1.72 -9.16
C MET A 224 24.64 0.25 -9.21
N GLN A 225 25.15 -0.22 -10.35
CA GLN A 225 25.64 -1.59 -10.52
C GLN A 225 26.80 -1.91 -9.56
N SER A 226 27.75 -0.99 -9.40
CA SER A 226 28.88 -1.15 -8.48
C SER A 226 28.43 -1.27 -7.02
N PHE A 227 27.46 -0.43 -6.60
CA PHE A 227 26.83 -0.53 -5.29
C PHE A 227 26.17 -1.90 -5.12
N LEU A 228 25.26 -2.27 -6.03
CA LEU A 228 24.53 -3.54 -5.97
C LEU A 228 25.45 -4.78 -5.99
N GLY A 229 26.59 -4.71 -6.66
CA GLY A 229 27.59 -5.78 -6.67
C GLY A 229 28.27 -6.02 -5.32
N GLN A 230 28.31 -5.01 -4.46
CA GLN A 230 28.92 -5.05 -3.12
C GLN A 230 27.86 -5.18 -2.02
N SER A 231 26.61 -4.83 -2.32
CA SER A 231 25.51 -4.83 -1.36
C SER A 231 25.04 -6.23 -0.95
N ASN A 232 24.64 -6.34 0.31
CA ASN A 232 23.90 -7.49 0.81
C ASN A 232 22.41 -7.42 0.40
N GLU A 233 21.66 -8.45 0.77
CA GLU A 233 20.24 -8.58 0.44
C GLU A 233 19.39 -7.40 0.94
N LEU A 234 19.56 -6.98 2.20
CA LEU A 234 18.80 -5.89 2.81
C LEU A 234 19.00 -4.57 2.07
N GLU A 235 20.24 -4.25 1.72
CA GLU A 235 20.60 -3.04 0.97
C GLU A 235 20.05 -3.06 -0.46
N LYS A 236 20.02 -4.24 -1.09
CA LYS A 236 19.42 -4.42 -2.41
C LYS A 236 17.90 -4.19 -2.38
N LEU A 237 17.22 -4.71 -1.37
CA LEU A 237 15.77 -4.48 -1.19
C LEU A 237 15.46 -3.01 -0.92
N ALA A 238 16.28 -2.35 -0.10
CA ALA A 238 16.14 -0.91 0.13
C ALA A 238 16.36 -0.11 -1.16
N PHE A 239 17.39 -0.47 -1.95
CA PHE A 239 17.62 0.12 -3.26
C PHE A 239 16.41 -0.04 -4.19
N VAL A 240 15.77 -1.22 -4.24
CA VAL A 240 14.57 -1.42 -5.08
C VAL A 240 13.47 -0.43 -4.72
N ARG A 241 13.15 -0.26 -3.43
CA ARG A 241 12.12 0.69 -2.99
C ARG A 241 12.52 2.13 -3.27
N ASP A 242 13.75 2.49 -2.92
CA ASP A 242 14.26 3.85 -3.08
C ASP A 242 14.31 4.23 -4.56
N ALA A 243 14.77 3.34 -5.44
CA ALA A 243 14.81 3.56 -6.88
C ALA A 243 13.39 3.66 -7.48
N ASN A 244 12.48 2.78 -7.05
CA ASN A 244 11.07 2.85 -7.46
C ASN A 244 10.44 4.20 -7.07
N TYR A 245 10.66 4.66 -5.84
CA TYR A 245 10.18 5.95 -5.36
C TYR A 245 10.87 7.14 -6.06
N TRP A 246 12.17 7.05 -6.31
CA TRP A 246 12.97 8.18 -6.81
C TRP A 246 12.75 8.45 -8.30
N TYR A 247 12.69 7.39 -9.11
CA TYR A 247 12.66 7.50 -10.57
C TYR A 247 11.27 7.46 -11.17
N ILE A 248 10.23 7.14 -10.41
CA ILE A 248 8.87 7.06 -10.94
C ILE A 248 8.38 8.30 -11.70
N VAL A 249 8.60 9.50 -11.18
CA VAL A 249 8.07 10.73 -11.81
C VAL A 249 9.03 11.29 -12.88
N THR A 250 10.08 10.54 -13.25
CA THR A 250 10.99 10.97 -14.31
C THR A 250 10.34 10.78 -15.69
N SER A 251 10.47 11.80 -16.53
CA SER A 251 9.87 11.82 -17.86
C SER A 251 10.52 10.77 -18.76
N GLY A 252 9.71 9.84 -19.27
CA GLY A 252 10.13 8.89 -20.30
C GLY A 252 10.54 7.50 -19.80
N TYR A 253 10.05 7.05 -18.63
CA TYR A 253 10.19 5.68 -18.10
C TYR A 253 11.58 5.10 -18.38
N HIS A 254 12.58 5.45 -17.57
CA HIS A 254 13.97 5.10 -17.88
C HIS A 254 14.23 3.60 -17.85
N GLU A 255 14.10 2.99 -19.04
CA GLU A 255 14.18 1.54 -19.30
C GLU A 255 15.41 0.93 -18.61
N ALA A 256 16.58 1.57 -18.68
CA ALA A 256 17.81 1.04 -18.08
C ALA A 256 17.76 0.90 -16.54
N VAL A 257 17.11 1.83 -15.82
CA VAL A 257 16.94 1.71 -14.36
C VAL A 257 15.90 0.64 -14.04
N TRP A 258 14.84 0.54 -14.85
CA TRP A 258 13.83 -0.50 -14.69
C TRP A 258 14.36 -1.90 -14.99
N GLU A 259 15.15 -2.06 -16.05
CA GLU A 259 15.87 -3.27 -16.37
C GLU A 259 16.80 -3.67 -15.22
N LEU A 260 17.54 -2.72 -14.65
CA LEU A 260 18.39 -2.97 -13.48
C LEU A 260 17.58 -3.47 -12.28
N ILE A 261 16.41 -2.87 -12.01
CA ILE A 261 15.51 -3.32 -10.94
C ILE A 261 14.97 -4.73 -11.23
N LEU A 262 14.56 -5.01 -12.47
CA LEU A 262 14.07 -6.33 -12.88
C LEU A 262 15.16 -7.40 -12.76
N GLU A 263 16.38 -7.12 -13.20
CA GLU A 263 17.53 -8.02 -13.05
C GLU A 263 17.85 -8.27 -11.57
N LEU A 264 17.80 -7.22 -10.75
CA LEU A 264 18.03 -7.32 -9.32
C LEU A 264 16.97 -8.22 -8.65
N LEU A 265 15.68 -7.97 -8.90
CA LEU A 265 14.59 -8.79 -8.37
C LEU A 265 14.69 -10.26 -8.81
N LYS A 266 15.06 -10.51 -10.08
CA LYS A 266 15.34 -11.87 -10.58
C LYS A 266 16.50 -12.53 -9.82
N SER A 267 17.58 -11.79 -9.56
CA SER A 267 18.74 -12.30 -8.80
C SER A 267 18.38 -12.64 -7.35
N LEU A 268 17.41 -11.94 -6.78
CA LEU A 268 16.85 -12.17 -5.44
C LEU A 268 15.76 -13.25 -5.42
N LYS A 269 15.38 -13.81 -6.58
CA LYS A 269 14.34 -14.83 -6.75
C LYS A 269 12.93 -14.36 -6.35
N LEU A 270 12.67 -13.06 -6.49
CA LEU A 270 11.39 -12.42 -6.17
C LEU A 270 10.46 -12.42 -7.39
N LYS A 271 9.93 -13.60 -7.74
CA LYS A 271 9.19 -13.81 -9.00
C LYS A 271 7.94 -12.93 -9.11
N ASP A 272 7.16 -12.81 -8.05
CA ASP A 272 5.92 -12.04 -8.08
C ASP A 272 6.21 -10.55 -8.27
N GLU A 273 7.23 -10.01 -7.60
CA GLU A 273 7.65 -8.60 -7.76
C GLU A 273 8.18 -8.34 -9.17
N VAL A 274 8.89 -9.30 -9.79
CA VAL A 274 9.30 -9.20 -11.19
C VAL A 274 8.08 -9.07 -12.10
N GLU A 275 7.05 -9.89 -11.91
CA GLU A 275 5.82 -9.85 -12.70
C GLU A 275 5.13 -8.47 -12.54
N ARG A 276 4.92 -8.02 -11.30
CA ARG A 276 4.29 -6.71 -11.01
C ARG A 276 5.06 -5.50 -11.54
N VAL A 277 6.38 -5.58 -11.67
CA VAL A 277 7.20 -4.50 -12.26
C VAL A 277 7.20 -4.59 -13.79
N SER A 278 7.25 -5.80 -14.36
CA SER A 278 7.32 -6.00 -15.82
C SER A 278 6.06 -5.50 -16.54
N GLU A 279 4.89 -5.57 -15.90
CA GLU A 279 3.61 -5.09 -16.44
C GLU A 279 3.52 -3.56 -16.51
N ARG A 280 4.47 -2.82 -15.89
CA ARG A 280 4.50 -1.35 -15.87
C ARG A 280 5.34 -0.75 -17.01
N CYS A 281 5.95 -1.60 -17.84
CA CYS A 281 6.83 -1.22 -18.95
C CYS A 281 6.17 -1.48 -20.30
#